data_AF-A0A7C7IU60-F1
#
_entry.id   AF-A0A7C7IU60-F1
#
_cell.length_a   1.000
_cell.length_b   1.000
_cell.length_c   1.000
_cell.angle_alpha   90.00
_cell.angle_beta   90.00
_cell.angle_gamma   90.00
#
_symmetry.space_group_name_H-M   'P 1'
#
loop_
_entity.id
_entity.type
_entity.pdbx_description
1 polymer ?
#
loop_
_entity_poly.entity_id
_entity_poly.type
_entity_poly.pdbx_seq_one_letter_code
_entity_poly.pdbx_strand_id
1 'polypeptide(L)'
;MKKFEIHMHSTFSDGAFSPTRLVDIAKGNGVSVLSLTDHDTFEGISEFMAATNAEEIFGFPGIEITVCYRGFNLHLLAYFESAKSLSDELSHEVGKMASKRERRMRELIDRINEVIPEKFRGTVEYENVRRAAEGVLARPHLAKEMVRLGIVSTTREAFDRYLVEYNVERENLEME
;
A
#
# COMPACT_ATOMS: atom_id res chain seq x y z
N MET A 1 -28.94 -1.59 15.05
CA MET A 1 -28.14 -0.52 14.43
C MET A 1 -27.30 -1.17 13.33
N LYS A 2 -27.27 -0.61 12.11
CA LYS A 2 -26.42 -1.17 11.05
C LYS A 2 -24.95 -0.90 11.41
N LYS A 3 -24.09 -1.91 11.32
CA LYS A 3 -22.64 -1.78 11.47
C LYS A 3 -22.00 -1.66 10.09
N PHE A 4 -20.99 -0.82 9.99
CA PHE A 4 -20.29 -0.45 8.77
C PHE A 4 -18.81 -0.71 8.96
N GLU A 5 -18.18 -1.30 7.95
CA GLU A 5 -16.72 -1.31 7.79
C GLU A 5 -16.44 -0.82 6.37
N ILE A 6 -15.87 0.38 6.25
CA ILE A 6 -15.67 1.06 4.96
C ILE A 6 -14.20 1.43 4.75
N HIS A 7 -13.30 0.90 5.56
CA HIS A 7 -11.87 1.05 5.40
C HIS A 7 -11.18 -0.23 5.87
N MET A 8 -10.99 -1.16 4.94
CA MET A 8 -10.29 -2.41 5.20
C MET A 8 -9.42 -2.80 4.01
N HIS A 9 -8.38 -3.57 4.32
CA HIS A 9 -7.40 -4.04 3.36
C HIS A 9 -7.40 -5.55 3.30
N SER A 10 -7.12 -6.07 2.12
CA SER A 10 -7.00 -7.50 1.84
C SER A 10 -5.56 -7.86 1.45
N THR A 11 -5.34 -9.14 1.18
CA THR A 11 -4.06 -9.65 0.66
C THR A 11 -3.64 -9.06 -0.69
N PHE A 12 -4.51 -8.30 -1.37
CA PHE A 12 -4.15 -7.55 -2.58
C PHE A 12 -3.34 -6.29 -2.28
N SER A 13 -3.31 -5.82 -1.03
CA SER A 13 -2.36 -4.80 -0.56
C SER A 13 -1.58 -5.28 0.66
N ASP A 14 -2.01 -4.95 1.88
CA ASP A 14 -1.35 -5.25 3.15
C ASP A 14 -2.24 -5.92 4.19
N GLY A 15 -3.47 -6.22 3.82
CA GLY A 15 -4.37 -6.99 4.67
C GLY A 15 -3.91 -8.42 4.86
N ALA A 16 -4.24 -8.98 6.03
CA ALA A 16 -3.89 -10.36 6.38
C ALA A 16 -4.81 -11.42 5.74
N PHE A 17 -5.96 -11.01 5.18
CA PHE A 17 -7.02 -11.91 4.73
C PHE A 17 -7.46 -11.59 3.30
N SER A 18 -7.89 -12.61 2.55
CA SER A 18 -8.46 -12.39 1.21
C SER A 18 -9.77 -11.61 1.29
N PRO A 19 -10.21 -10.96 0.21
CA PRO A 19 -11.51 -10.28 0.15
C PRO A 19 -12.68 -11.15 0.62
N THR A 20 -12.74 -12.42 0.17
CA THR A 20 -13.78 -13.37 0.60
C THR A 20 -13.75 -13.58 2.12
N ARG A 21 -12.56 -13.79 2.68
CA ARG A 21 -12.39 -14.04 4.10
C ARG A 21 -12.76 -12.82 4.96
N LEU A 22 -12.49 -11.61 4.47
CA LEU A 22 -12.92 -10.38 5.14
C LEU A 22 -14.44 -10.28 5.24
N VAL A 23 -15.16 -10.64 4.17
CA VAL A 23 -16.64 -10.66 4.17
C VAL A 23 -17.18 -11.67 5.19
N ASP A 24 -16.60 -12.87 5.27
CA ASP A 24 -16.99 -13.87 6.29
C ASP A 24 -16.82 -13.34 7.72
N ILE A 25 -15.66 -12.73 8.00
CA ILE A 25 -15.34 -12.15 9.31
C ILE A 25 -16.33 -11.03 9.65
N ALA A 26 -16.60 -10.14 8.70
CA ALA A 26 -17.55 -9.06 8.84
C ALA A 26 -18.96 -9.57 9.16
N LYS A 27 -19.43 -10.59 8.43
CA LYS A 27 -20.72 -11.25 8.68
C LYS A 27 -20.81 -11.79 10.11
N GLY A 28 -19.79 -12.52 10.55
CA GLY A 28 -19.71 -13.07 11.90
C GLY A 28 -19.77 -12.01 13.01
N ASN A 29 -19.38 -10.77 12.71
CA ASN A 29 -19.43 -9.63 13.62
C ASN A 29 -20.71 -8.78 13.49
N GLY A 30 -21.64 -9.17 12.61
CA GLY A 30 -22.89 -8.47 12.35
C GLY A 30 -22.69 -7.16 11.56
N VAL A 31 -21.64 -7.05 10.77
CA VAL A 31 -21.41 -5.95 9.83
C VAL A 31 -22.30 -6.15 8.60
N SER A 32 -23.02 -5.10 8.23
CA SER A 32 -24.05 -5.15 7.18
C SER A 32 -23.72 -4.33 5.94
N VAL A 33 -22.67 -3.49 6.04
CA VAL A 33 -22.22 -2.61 4.97
C VAL A 33 -20.70 -2.65 4.90
N LEU A 34 -20.16 -2.97 3.73
CA LEU A 34 -18.73 -3.19 3.51
C LEU A 34 -18.18 -2.39 2.32
N SER A 35 -16.95 -1.91 2.45
CA SER A 35 -16.14 -1.45 1.32
C SER A 35 -14.71 -1.95 1.44
N LEU A 36 -14.19 -2.57 0.38
CA LEU A 36 -12.78 -2.94 0.28
C LEU A 36 -12.01 -1.73 -0.28
N THR A 37 -10.95 -1.31 0.40
CA THR A 37 -10.20 -0.09 0.09
C THR A 37 -8.69 -0.36 0.04
N ASP A 38 -8.29 -1.42 -0.68
CA ASP A 38 -6.87 -1.77 -0.84
C ASP A 38 -6.02 -0.59 -1.34
N HIS A 39 -4.75 -0.57 -0.95
CA HIS A 39 -3.83 0.50 -1.32
C HIS A 39 -3.48 0.47 -2.81
N ASP A 40 -3.76 1.57 -3.52
CA ASP A 40 -3.37 1.78 -4.91
C ASP A 40 -3.69 0.61 -5.86
N THR A 41 -4.77 -0.15 -5.61
CA THR A 41 -5.19 -1.25 -6.47
C THR A 41 -6.69 -1.54 -6.38
N PHE A 42 -7.26 -2.04 -7.48
CA PHE A 42 -8.63 -2.55 -7.57
C PHE A 42 -8.70 -4.07 -7.74
N GLU A 43 -7.56 -4.79 -7.73
CA GLU A 43 -7.50 -6.21 -8.08
C GLU A 43 -8.41 -7.10 -7.21
N GLY A 44 -8.60 -6.74 -5.93
CA GLY A 44 -9.46 -7.46 -4.99
C GLY A 44 -10.96 -7.19 -5.15
N ILE A 45 -11.37 -6.16 -5.90
CA ILE A 45 -12.78 -5.72 -5.97
C ILE A 45 -13.69 -6.80 -6.56
N SER A 46 -13.26 -7.50 -7.61
CA SER A 46 -14.09 -8.53 -8.23
C SER A 46 -14.45 -9.66 -7.26
N GLU A 47 -13.45 -10.16 -6.51
CA GLU A 47 -13.64 -11.17 -5.47
C GLU A 47 -14.53 -10.63 -4.34
N PHE A 48 -14.26 -9.42 -3.86
CA PHE A 48 -15.03 -8.75 -2.82
C PHE A 48 -16.53 -8.62 -3.17
N MET A 49 -16.83 -8.15 -4.38
CA MET A 49 -18.20 -7.97 -4.83
C MET A 49 -18.94 -9.30 -4.99
N ALA A 50 -18.23 -10.35 -5.43
CA ALA A 50 -18.81 -11.70 -5.50
C ALA A 50 -19.13 -12.25 -4.10
N ALA A 51 -18.23 -12.09 -3.14
CA ALA A 51 -18.41 -12.56 -1.76
C ALA A 51 -19.53 -11.81 -1.03
N THR A 52 -19.58 -10.48 -1.14
CA THR A 52 -20.65 -9.67 -0.52
C THR A 52 -22.03 -10.02 -1.08
N ASN A 53 -22.13 -10.25 -2.39
CA ASN A 53 -23.37 -10.70 -3.02
C ASN A 53 -23.81 -12.09 -2.56
N ALA A 54 -22.88 -13.05 -2.43
CA ALA A 54 -23.18 -14.39 -1.96
C ALA A 54 -23.68 -14.41 -0.50
N GLU A 55 -23.13 -13.53 0.34
CA GLU A 55 -23.43 -13.46 1.77
C GLU A 55 -24.60 -12.52 2.11
N GLU A 56 -25.23 -11.92 1.10
CA GLU A 56 -26.31 -10.93 1.21
C GLU A 56 -25.93 -9.68 2.03
N ILE A 57 -24.66 -9.28 1.97
CA ILE A 57 -24.12 -8.07 2.60
C ILE A 57 -24.08 -6.95 1.56
N PHE A 58 -24.42 -5.72 1.96
CA PHE A 58 -24.29 -4.57 1.09
C PHE A 58 -22.82 -4.18 0.92
N GLY A 59 -22.20 -4.63 -0.17
CA GLY A 59 -20.84 -4.30 -0.56
C GLY A 59 -20.78 -3.21 -1.63
N PHE A 60 -19.81 -2.30 -1.55
CA PHE A 60 -19.51 -1.35 -2.61
C PHE A 60 -17.99 -1.13 -2.76
N PRO A 61 -17.48 -0.88 -3.98
CA PRO A 61 -16.05 -0.73 -4.20
C PRO A 61 -15.50 0.53 -3.54
N GLY A 62 -14.28 0.43 -3.06
CA GLY A 62 -13.46 1.56 -2.67
C GLY A 62 -12.00 1.34 -3.04
N ILE A 63 -11.18 2.34 -2.71
CA ILE A 63 -9.73 2.29 -2.85
C ILE A 63 -9.10 3.30 -1.90
N GLU A 64 -7.92 3.00 -1.40
CA GLU A 64 -7.08 3.96 -0.69
C GLU A 64 -5.92 4.40 -1.58
N ILE A 65 -6.02 5.60 -2.14
CA ILE A 65 -5.04 6.14 -3.08
C ILE A 65 -3.97 6.91 -2.30
N THR A 66 -2.71 6.54 -2.49
CA THR A 66 -1.60 7.31 -1.97
C THR A 66 -1.37 8.54 -2.84
N VAL A 67 -1.55 9.72 -2.26
CA VAL A 67 -1.30 10.99 -2.95
C VAL A 67 -0.20 11.78 -2.26
N CYS A 68 0.50 12.60 -3.03
CA CYS A 68 1.44 13.59 -2.52
C CYS A 68 0.88 14.97 -2.77
N TYR A 69 0.55 15.71 -1.72
CA TYR A 69 0.02 17.06 -1.83
C TYR A 69 0.87 18.03 -1.01
N ARG A 70 1.47 19.03 -1.67
CA ARG A 70 2.33 20.05 -1.05
C ARG A 70 3.45 19.46 -0.17
N GLY A 71 4.04 18.36 -0.61
CA GLY A 71 5.10 17.65 0.12
C GLY A 71 4.62 16.69 1.22
N PHE A 72 3.32 16.65 1.51
CA PHE A 72 2.73 15.69 2.46
C PHE A 72 2.28 14.43 1.72
N ASN A 73 2.54 13.27 2.32
CA ASN A 73 1.93 12.01 1.88
C ASN A 73 0.57 11.89 2.57
N LEU A 74 -0.48 11.75 1.77
CA LEU A 74 -1.85 11.58 2.24
C LEU A 74 -2.40 10.29 1.64
N HIS A 75 -3.34 9.67 2.33
CA HIS A 75 -4.15 8.60 1.80
C HIS A 75 -5.55 9.12 1.56
N LEU A 76 -6.03 8.99 0.32
CA LEU A 76 -7.35 9.42 -0.10
C LEU A 76 -8.23 8.19 -0.28
N LEU A 77 -9.27 8.07 0.56
CA LEU A 77 -10.32 7.09 0.34
C LEU A 77 -11.26 7.58 -0.76
N ALA A 78 -11.44 6.75 -1.78
CA ALA A 78 -12.42 6.97 -2.82
C ALA A 78 -13.39 5.79 -2.85
N TYR A 79 -14.69 6.11 -2.97
CA TYR A 79 -15.78 5.14 -2.94
C TYR A 79 -16.61 5.24 -4.21
N PHE A 80 -17.10 4.10 -4.69
CA PHE A 80 -17.82 4.00 -5.94
C PHE A 80 -19.17 3.33 -5.71
N GLU A 81 -20.15 3.68 -6.54
CA GLU A 81 -21.49 3.09 -6.45
C GLU A 81 -21.47 1.59 -6.80
N SER A 82 -20.66 1.21 -7.79
CA SER A 82 -20.54 -0.19 -8.22
C SER A 82 -19.21 -0.43 -8.92
N ALA A 83 -18.83 -1.71 -9.10
CA ALA A 83 -17.64 -2.06 -9.87
C ALA A 83 -17.69 -1.58 -11.33
N LYS A 84 -18.90 -1.32 -11.88
CA LYS A 84 -19.07 -0.75 -13.22
C LYS A 84 -18.75 0.75 -13.28
N SER A 85 -18.73 1.42 -12.12
CA SER A 85 -18.39 2.84 -12.00
C SER A 85 -16.88 3.09 -11.97
N LEU A 86 -16.07 2.03 -11.90
CA LEU A 86 -14.62 2.10 -12.00
C LEU A 86 -14.23 2.37 -13.45
N SER A 87 -13.53 3.47 -13.71
CA SER A 87 -13.00 3.76 -15.04
C SER A 87 -11.69 3.02 -15.29
N ASP A 88 -11.52 2.53 -16.52
CA ASP A 88 -10.26 1.91 -16.96
C ASP A 88 -9.10 2.90 -16.85
N GLU A 89 -9.36 4.19 -17.12
CA GLU A 89 -8.38 5.27 -16.99
C GLU A 89 -7.88 5.42 -15.55
N LEU A 90 -8.79 5.46 -14.56
CA LEU A 90 -8.39 5.56 -13.15
C LEU A 90 -7.60 4.31 -12.72
N SER A 91 -8.08 3.12 -13.11
CA SER A 91 -7.40 1.85 -12.80
C SER A 91 -5.98 1.82 -13.37
N HIS A 92 -5.81 2.32 -14.60
CA HIS A 92 -4.51 2.42 -15.26
C HIS A 92 -3.57 3.42 -14.57
N GLU A 93 -4.06 4.62 -14.25
CA GLU A 93 -3.25 5.63 -13.57
C GLU A 93 -2.83 5.21 -12.16
N VAL A 94 -3.75 4.62 -11.40
CA VAL A 94 -3.46 4.01 -10.09
C VAL A 94 -2.39 2.92 -10.22
N GLY A 95 -2.55 2.01 -11.19
CA GLY A 95 -1.57 0.94 -11.44
C GLY A 95 -0.18 1.46 -11.83
N LYS A 96 -0.10 2.53 -12.62
CA LYS A 96 1.15 3.23 -12.92
C LYS A 96 1.78 3.82 -11.67
N MET A 97 1.00 4.49 -10.83
CA MET A 97 1.48 5.09 -9.58
C MET A 97 2.07 4.03 -8.64
N ALA A 98 1.37 2.91 -8.46
CA ALA A 98 1.85 1.76 -7.69
C ALA A 98 3.16 1.21 -8.27
N SER A 99 3.20 0.90 -9.56
CA SER A 99 4.38 0.36 -10.24
C SER A 99 5.60 1.29 -10.14
N LYS A 100 5.40 2.61 -10.31
CA LYS A 100 6.47 3.61 -10.13
C LYS A 100 6.98 3.63 -8.69
N ARG A 101 6.11 3.49 -7.69
CA ARG A 101 6.47 3.44 -6.27
C ARG A 101 7.34 2.23 -5.97
N GLU A 102 6.95 1.04 -6.45
CA GLU A 102 7.73 -0.19 -6.29
C GLU A 102 9.09 -0.08 -6.96
N ARG A 103 9.13 0.38 -8.22
CA ARG A 103 10.37 0.57 -8.97
C ARG A 103 11.34 1.49 -8.23
N ARG A 104 10.86 2.65 -7.77
CA ARG A 104 11.69 3.60 -7.01
C ARG A 104 12.20 3.02 -5.70
N MET A 105 11.44 2.18 -5.01
CA MET A 105 11.93 1.51 -3.81
C MET A 105 13.03 0.50 -4.14
N ARG A 106 12.86 -0.30 -5.21
CA ARG A 106 13.90 -1.23 -5.68
C ARG A 106 15.19 -0.49 -6.03
N GLU A 107 15.10 0.57 -6.83
CA GLU A 107 16.25 1.41 -7.17
C GLU A 107 16.92 2.03 -5.94
N LEU A 108 16.15 2.48 -4.96
CA LEU A 108 16.70 3.00 -3.70
C LEU A 108 17.44 1.90 -2.93
N ILE A 109 16.85 0.70 -2.82
CA ILE A 109 17.49 -0.44 -2.16
C ILE A 109 18.81 -0.80 -2.84
N ASP A 110 18.84 -0.82 -4.18
CA ASP A 110 20.06 -1.09 -4.94
C ASP A 110 21.14 -0.06 -4.61
N ARG A 111 20.81 1.24 -4.63
CA ARG A 111 21.74 2.31 -4.23
C ARG A 111 22.23 2.17 -2.80
N ILE A 112 21.34 1.82 -1.87
CA ILE A 112 21.70 1.61 -0.46
C ILE A 112 22.65 0.43 -0.31
N ASN A 113 22.40 -0.69 -0.99
CA ASN A 113 23.27 -1.87 -0.94
C ASN A 113 24.70 -1.59 -1.41
N GLU A 114 24.93 -0.59 -2.28
CA GLU A 114 26.28 -0.19 -2.70
C GLU A 114 27.07 0.60 -1.64
N VAL A 115 26.37 1.40 -0.83
CA VAL A 115 26.98 2.41 0.07
C VAL A 115 26.96 2.02 1.55
N ILE A 116 26.17 1.02 1.95
CA ILE A 116 26.20 0.48 3.32
C ILE A 116 27.53 -0.24 3.61
N PRO A 117 27.91 -0.39 4.90
CA PRO A 117 29.14 -1.08 5.27
C PRO A 117 29.24 -2.47 4.63
N GLU A 118 30.44 -2.85 4.19
CA GLU A 118 30.68 -4.04 3.37
C GLU A 118 30.08 -5.34 3.95
N LYS A 119 30.12 -5.49 5.27
CA LYS A 119 29.53 -6.63 5.99
C LYS A 119 28.01 -6.80 5.84
N PHE A 120 27.30 -5.77 5.36
CA PHE A 120 25.86 -5.76 5.17
C PHE A 120 25.44 -5.68 3.69
N ARG A 121 26.39 -5.64 2.75
CA ARG A 121 26.06 -5.54 1.32
C ARG A 121 25.14 -6.68 0.88
N GLY A 122 24.08 -6.32 0.14
CA GLY A 122 23.09 -7.27 -0.35
C GLY A 122 22.13 -7.83 0.70
N THR A 123 22.20 -7.37 1.95
CA THR A 123 21.28 -7.84 3.02
C THR A 123 19.93 -7.13 3.02
N VAL A 124 19.85 -5.94 2.42
CA VAL A 124 18.59 -5.22 2.28
C VAL A 124 17.87 -5.75 1.05
N GLU A 125 16.78 -6.50 1.26
CA GLU A 125 15.99 -7.10 0.19
C GLU A 125 14.62 -6.42 0.09
N TYR A 126 14.16 -6.18 -1.15
CA TYR A 126 12.87 -5.56 -1.41
C TYR A 126 11.70 -6.29 -0.74
N GLU A 127 11.68 -7.63 -0.77
CA GLU A 127 10.58 -8.41 -0.20
C GLU A 127 10.47 -8.25 1.31
N ASN A 128 11.58 -8.06 2.03
CA ASN A 128 11.56 -7.81 3.48
C ASN A 128 11.01 -6.41 3.78
N VAL A 129 11.43 -5.40 2.99
CA VAL A 129 10.92 -4.03 3.11
C VAL A 129 9.43 -3.97 2.76
N ARG A 130 9.00 -4.70 1.72
CA ARG A 130 7.60 -4.80 1.31
C ARG A 130 6.74 -5.46 2.37
N ARG A 131 7.19 -6.60 2.94
CA ARG A 131 6.45 -7.29 4.02
C ARG A 131 6.31 -6.43 5.28
N ALA A 132 7.29 -5.56 5.55
CA ALA A 132 7.23 -4.63 6.68
C ALA A 132 6.33 -3.42 6.41
N ALA A 133 5.93 -3.20 5.15
CA ALA A 133 4.95 -2.18 4.81
C ALA A 133 3.55 -2.71 5.13
N GLU A 134 2.95 -2.20 6.20
CA GLU A 134 1.50 -2.17 6.39
C GLU A 134 0.93 -1.15 5.40
N GLY A 135 0.93 -1.53 4.12
CA GLY A 135 0.24 -0.82 3.06
C GLY A 135 1.20 -0.22 2.07
N VAL A 136 1.21 1.11 2.04
CA VAL A 136 1.97 1.86 1.06
C VAL A 136 3.47 1.77 1.34
N LEU A 137 4.20 1.23 0.38
CA LEU A 137 5.65 1.15 0.43
C LEU A 137 6.30 2.53 0.46
N ALA A 138 7.02 2.84 1.54
CA ALA A 138 7.65 4.14 1.77
C ALA A 138 9.02 3.99 2.45
N ARG A 139 9.85 5.05 2.34
CA ARG A 139 11.21 5.10 2.91
C ARG A 139 11.29 4.75 4.41
N PRO A 140 10.31 5.10 5.26
CA PRO A 140 10.33 4.68 6.66
C PRO A 140 10.37 3.15 6.85
N HIS A 141 9.78 2.37 5.93
CA HIS A 141 9.82 0.91 6.02
C HIS A 141 11.22 0.37 5.73
N LEU A 142 11.91 0.96 4.74
CA LEU A 142 13.33 0.68 4.50
C LEU A 142 14.18 1.07 5.71
N ALA A 143 13.92 2.23 6.33
CA ALA A 143 14.62 2.65 7.55
C ALA A 143 14.44 1.64 8.69
N LYS A 144 13.22 1.12 8.89
CA LYS A 144 12.94 0.07 9.88
C LYS A 144 13.70 -1.23 9.56
N GLU A 145 13.75 -1.63 8.30
CA GLU A 145 14.50 -2.81 7.88
C GLU A 145 16.01 -2.65 8.13
N MET A 146 16.57 -1.48 7.83
CA MET A 146 17.98 -1.18 8.12
C MET A 146 18.29 -1.24 9.63
N VAL A 147 17.35 -0.83 10.49
CA VAL A 147 17.47 -1.01 11.95
C VAL A 147 17.40 -2.49 12.33
N ARG A 148 16.46 -3.25 11.76
CA ARG A 148 16.30 -4.68 12.02
C ARG A 148 17.56 -5.48 11.66
N LEU A 149 18.21 -5.11 10.56
CA LEU A 149 19.47 -5.70 10.10
C LEU A 149 20.70 -5.24 10.90
N GLY A 150 20.55 -4.25 11.78
CA GLY A 150 21.65 -3.67 12.57
C GLY A 150 22.60 -2.79 11.75
N ILE A 151 22.17 -2.30 10.58
CA ILE A 151 22.95 -1.38 9.73
C ILE A 151 23.05 -0.01 10.41
N VAL A 152 21.96 0.41 11.05
CA VAL A 152 21.84 1.66 11.82
C VAL A 152 21.10 1.39 13.12
N SER A 153 21.24 2.28 14.10
CA SER A 153 20.62 2.13 15.43
C SER A 153 19.20 2.70 15.51
N THR A 154 18.87 3.65 14.63
CA THR A 154 17.53 4.29 14.60
C THR A 154 17.08 4.58 13.18
N THR A 155 15.77 4.73 12.99
CA THR A 155 15.20 5.15 11.69
C THR A 155 15.71 6.53 11.28
N ARG A 156 15.87 7.45 12.25
CA ARG A 156 16.45 8.78 12.01
C ARG A 156 17.87 8.69 11.44
N GLU A 157 18.71 7.84 12.02
CA GLU A 157 20.06 7.61 11.51
C GLU A 157 20.05 7.09 10.07
N ALA A 158 19.09 6.23 9.70
CA ALA A 158 18.91 5.79 8.31
C ALA A 158 18.67 6.99 7.37
N PHE A 159 17.81 7.93 7.75
CA PHE A 159 17.54 9.13 6.96
C PHE A 159 18.74 10.05 6.87
N ASP A 160 19.37 10.35 8.00
CA ASP A 160 20.48 11.30 8.09
C ASP A 160 21.71 10.83 7.30
N ARG A 161 21.97 9.51 7.28
CA ARG A 161 23.16 8.93 6.62
C ARG A 161 22.93 8.44 5.20
N TYR A 162 21.69 8.07 4.86
CA TYR A 162 21.43 7.29 3.65
C TYR A 162 20.20 7.76 2.87
N LEU A 163 19.02 7.76 3.48
CA LEU A 163 17.75 7.83 2.73
C LEU A 163 17.39 9.24 2.22
N VAL A 164 18.11 10.27 2.66
CA VAL A 164 18.07 11.62 2.07
C VAL A 164 19.10 11.76 0.95
N GLU A 165 20.35 11.38 1.21
CA GLU A 165 21.47 11.53 0.28
C GLU A 165 21.31 10.69 -0.99
N TYR A 166 20.94 9.42 -0.86
CA TYR A 166 20.81 8.48 -1.98
C TYR A 166 19.39 8.36 -2.52
N ASN A 167 18.52 9.32 -2.19
CA ASN A 167 17.11 9.29 -2.55
C ASN A 167 16.89 9.16 -4.07
N VAL A 168 15.82 8.46 -4.44
CA VAL A 168 15.32 8.42 -5.82
C VAL A 168 14.16 9.40 -5.91
N GLU A 169 14.33 10.47 -6.69
CA GLU A 169 13.35 11.54 -6.81
C GLU A 169 11.99 11.03 -7.31
N ARG A 170 10.94 11.77 -6.96
CA ARG A 170 9.60 11.53 -7.47
C ARG A 170 9.51 12.20 -8.84
N GLU A 171 9.10 11.47 -9.87
CA GLU A 171 8.49 12.11 -11.03
C GLU A 171 7.19 12.75 -10.54
N ASN A 172 7.23 14.05 -10.24
CA ASN A 172 6.02 14.76 -9.86
C ASN A 172 5.15 14.90 -11.11
N LEU A 173 3.88 14.52 -11.00
CA LEU A 173 2.86 15.08 -11.88
C LEU A 173 2.74 16.55 -11.45
N GLU A 174 3.31 17.46 -12.22
CA GLU A 174 2.97 18.87 -12.11
C GLU A 174 1.50 19.00 -12.48
N MET A 175 0.65 19.13 -11.46
CA MET A 175 -0.72 19.56 -11.65
C MET A 175 -0.67 21.08 -11.80
N GLU A 176 -0.70 21.56 -13.05
CA GLU A 176 -0.97 22.97 -13.37
C GLU A 176 -2.36 23.41 -12.88
#